data_AF-A0AAD6HBT3-F1
#
_entry.id   AF-A0AAD6HBT3-F1
#
_cell.length_a   1.000
_cell.length_b   1.000
_cell.length_c   1.000
_cell.angle_alpha   90.00
_cell.angle_beta   90.00
_cell.angle_gamma   90.00
#
_symmetry.space_group_name_H-M   'P 1'
#
loop_
_entity.id
_entity.type
_entity.pdbx_description
1 polymer ?
#
loop_
_entity_poly.entity_id
_entity_poly.type
_entity_poly.pdbx_seq_one_letter_code
_entity_poly.pdbx_strand_id
1 'polypeptide(L)'
;MPAGSHLPLSPSTPLFTDTDLDAAAVPQDCFIRSFLTKVKTPRFKFIAPGLEVPHDKEAFAARQQFTKMWPYEQGSLPSVLLFAASATADLNTEIRWLFNGTYEDRQISMSDGDPVSTGMYSEPTHRSHYDTEETGFHLVLPFPLSRARLSDGSLVRADSYTQLFQHGNFHWFGGEWRAQRLERLFMRWTELIETGVWTVGKDGVEGLIDKFGDADDDNSWRYYWIPPDW
;
A
#
# COMPACT_ATOMS: atom_id res chain seq x y z
N MET A 1 -10.29 7.06 19.65
CA MET A 1 -9.98 8.48 19.34
C MET A 1 -10.61 9.38 20.40
N PRO A 2 -9.88 10.35 20.97
CA PRO A 2 -10.46 11.35 21.86
C PRO A 2 -11.53 12.22 21.16
N ALA A 3 -12.51 12.73 21.92
CA ALA A 3 -13.70 13.40 21.35
C ALA A 3 -13.43 14.73 20.60
N GLY A 4 -12.22 15.31 20.72
CA GLY A 4 -11.84 16.59 20.10
C GLY A 4 -10.86 16.47 18.92
N SER A 5 -10.55 15.25 18.47
CA SER A 5 -9.43 14.99 17.55
C SER A 5 -9.80 14.84 16.08
N HIS A 6 -11.09 14.92 15.78
CA HIS A 6 -11.59 14.63 14.45
C HIS A 6 -11.47 15.83 13.52
N LEU A 7 -10.94 15.62 12.31
CA LEU A 7 -10.96 16.63 11.25
C LEU A 7 -12.40 17.11 10.98
N PRO A 8 -12.62 18.40 10.66
CA PRO A 8 -13.93 18.97 10.42
C PRO A 8 -14.47 18.60 9.02
N LEU A 9 -14.52 17.31 8.72
CA LEU A 9 -14.96 16.75 7.43
C LEU A 9 -16.36 16.15 7.56
N SER A 10 -17.17 16.28 6.51
CA SER A 10 -18.50 15.69 6.46
C SER A 10 -18.41 14.17 6.28
N PRO A 11 -19.01 13.36 7.18
CA PRO A 11 -18.95 11.89 7.09
C PRO A 11 -19.77 11.30 5.94
N SER A 12 -20.58 12.10 5.25
CA SER A 12 -21.40 11.67 4.10
C SER A 12 -20.70 11.84 2.76
N THR A 13 -19.56 12.55 2.72
CA THR A 13 -18.84 12.82 1.47
C THR A 13 -17.84 11.69 1.20
N PRO A 14 -17.80 11.12 -0.01
CA PRO A 14 -16.81 10.13 -0.38
C PRO A 14 -15.40 10.72 -0.28
N LEU A 15 -14.40 9.88 -0.04
CA LEU A 15 -13.03 10.34 0.09
C LEU A 15 -12.57 11.02 -1.21
N PHE A 16 -12.90 10.47 -2.37
CA PHE A 16 -12.59 11.08 -3.67
C PHE A 16 -13.81 11.14 -4.58
N THR A 17 -13.83 12.12 -5.48
CA THR A 17 -14.73 12.15 -6.64
C THR A 17 -14.05 11.55 -7.87
N ASP A 18 -14.83 11.19 -8.89
CA ASP A 18 -14.28 10.69 -10.15
C ASP A 18 -13.33 11.71 -10.81
N THR A 19 -13.63 13.01 -10.71
CA THR A 19 -12.78 14.09 -11.24
C THR A 19 -11.44 14.20 -10.53
N ASP A 20 -11.39 13.98 -9.21
CA ASP A 20 -10.12 13.98 -8.46
C ASP A 20 -9.23 12.82 -8.90
N LEU A 21 -9.85 11.66 -9.16
CA LEU A 21 -9.15 10.45 -9.62
C LEU A 21 -8.70 10.58 -11.07
N ASP A 22 -9.45 11.30 -11.92
CA ASP A 22 -9.03 11.66 -13.27
C ASP A 22 -7.76 12.52 -13.26
N ALA A 23 -7.71 13.53 -12.38
CA ALA A 23 -6.54 14.39 -12.21
C ALA A 23 -5.30 13.62 -11.72
N ALA A 24 -5.52 12.54 -10.96
CA ALA A 24 -4.48 11.63 -10.50
C ALA A 24 -4.12 10.52 -11.53
N ALA A 25 -4.72 10.55 -12.73
CA ALA A 25 -4.58 9.54 -13.77
C ALA A 25 -4.92 8.10 -13.30
N VAL A 26 -5.83 7.96 -12.33
CA VAL A 26 -6.30 6.64 -11.86
C VAL A 26 -7.28 6.08 -12.90
N PRO A 27 -7.09 4.83 -13.37
CA PRO A 27 -7.96 4.21 -14.38
C PRO A 27 -9.45 4.27 -14.02
N GLN A 28 -10.31 4.40 -15.05
CA GLN A 28 -11.78 4.47 -14.88
C GLN A 28 -12.37 3.15 -14.37
N ASP A 29 -11.90 2.05 -14.94
CA ASP A 29 -12.36 0.72 -14.58
C ASP A 29 -11.29 0.06 -13.72
N CYS A 30 -11.30 0.27 -12.40
CA CYS A 30 -10.47 -0.49 -11.46
C CYS A 30 -11.09 -0.58 -10.06
N PHE A 31 -10.71 -1.62 -9.32
CA PHE A 31 -11.14 -1.80 -7.92
C PHE A 31 -10.81 -0.57 -7.07
N ILE A 32 -9.61 -0.02 -7.19
CA ILE A 32 -9.15 1.12 -6.38
C ILE A 32 -10.01 2.36 -6.55
N ARG A 33 -10.40 2.70 -7.79
CA ARG A 33 -11.33 3.81 -8.03
C ARG A 33 -12.67 3.55 -7.37
N SER A 34 -13.22 2.34 -7.53
CA SER A 34 -14.47 1.96 -6.86
C SER A 34 -14.37 2.02 -5.34
N PHE A 35 -13.22 1.65 -4.77
CA PHE A 35 -12.97 1.74 -3.34
C PHE A 35 -12.91 3.21 -2.87
N LEU A 36 -12.09 4.05 -3.49
CA LEU A 36 -11.87 5.44 -3.09
C LEU A 36 -13.13 6.33 -3.24
N THR A 37 -14.00 6.02 -4.20
CA THR A 37 -15.28 6.72 -4.42
C THR A 37 -16.39 6.27 -3.47
N LYS A 38 -16.25 5.11 -2.82
CA LYS A 38 -17.26 4.57 -1.89
C LYS A 38 -16.86 4.68 -0.42
N VAL A 39 -15.57 4.79 -0.13
CA VAL A 39 -15.06 4.98 1.23
C VAL A 39 -15.52 6.33 1.76
N LYS A 40 -16.11 6.32 2.96
CA LYS A 40 -16.43 7.54 3.70
C LYS A 40 -15.14 8.22 4.11
N THR A 41 -15.10 9.55 3.99
CA THR A 41 -13.92 10.34 4.36
C THR A 41 -13.53 10.08 5.83
N PRO A 42 -12.37 9.46 6.10
CA PRO A 42 -11.91 9.23 7.47
C PRO A 42 -11.67 10.56 8.17
N ARG A 43 -11.91 10.64 9.47
CA ARG A 43 -11.72 11.89 10.24
C ARG A 43 -10.40 11.95 11.00
N PHE A 44 -9.49 11.06 10.70
CA PHE A 44 -8.13 11.01 11.24
C PHE A 44 -7.13 11.27 10.11
N LYS A 45 -5.93 11.70 10.47
CA LYS A 45 -4.83 11.99 9.56
C LYS A 45 -4.03 10.74 9.23
N PHE A 46 -3.78 9.86 10.21
CA PHE A 46 -2.93 8.68 10.05
C PHE A 46 -3.71 7.38 10.23
N ILE A 47 -3.66 6.50 9.22
CA ILE A 47 -4.33 5.18 9.24
C ILE A 47 -3.45 4.10 9.87
N ALA A 48 -2.13 4.26 9.77
CA ALA A 48 -1.11 3.41 10.36
C ALA A 48 0.12 4.29 10.70
N PRO A 49 1.14 3.78 11.41
CA PRO A 49 2.31 4.58 11.77
C PRO A 49 2.96 5.20 10.53
N GLY A 50 3.00 6.53 10.48
CA GLY A 50 3.56 7.29 9.36
C GLY A 50 2.78 7.24 8.03
N LEU A 51 1.62 6.57 7.93
CA LEU A 51 0.82 6.49 6.70
C LEU A 51 -0.35 7.48 6.73
N GLU A 52 -0.31 8.48 5.85
CA GLU A 52 -1.29 9.56 5.77
C GLU A 52 -2.51 9.18 4.93
N VAL A 53 -3.70 9.49 5.44
CA VAL A 53 -4.94 9.48 4.65
C VAL A 53 -4.92 10.69 3.70
N PRO A 54 -5.15 10.49 2.38
CA PRO A 54 -5.03 11.56 1.40
C PRO A 54 -6.26 12.48 1.40
N HIS A 55 -6.29 13.42 2.34
CA HIS A 55 -7.30 14.47 2.42
C HIS A 55 -7.08 15.56 1.37
N ASP A 56 -5.82 15.84 1.04
CA ASP A 56 -5.42 16.79 -0.01
C ASP A 56 -5.39 16.09 -1.38
N LYS A 57 -6.30 16.50 -2.27
CA LYS A 57 -6.52 15.92 -3.59
C LYS A 57 -5.44 16.30 -4.59
N GLU A 58 -4.95 17.53 -4.50
CA GLU A 58 -3.89 18.04 -5.37
C GLU A 58 -2.56 17.36 -5.00
N ALA A 59 -2.26 17.27 -3.71
CA ALA A 59 -1.08 16.54 -3.23
C ALA A 59 -1.16 15.04 -3.57
N PHE A 60 -2.34 14.42 -3.44
CA PHE A 60 -2.56 13.04 -3.86
C PHE A 60 -2.25 12.84 -5.34
N ALA A 61 -2.80 13.69 -6.22
CA ALA A 61 -2.56 13.62 -7.66
C ALA A 61 -1.10 13.90 -8.02
N ALA A 62 -0.42 14.81 -7.31
CA ALA A 62 0.99 15.13 -7.52
C ALA A 62 1.91 13.94 -7.18
N ARG A 63 1.58 13.16 -6.13
CA ARG A 63 2.38 12.01 -5.66
C ARG A 63 2.22 10.75 -6.51
N GLN A 64 1.26 10.69 -7.44
CA GLN A 64 1.09 9.51 -8.30
C GLN A 64 2.15 9.46 -9.41
N GLN A 65 3.31 8.91 -9.08
CA GLN A 65 4.43 8.71 -10.02
C GLN A 65 4.11 7.59 -11.03
N PHE A 66 3.48 6.50 -10.57
CA PHE A 66 3.29 5.28 -11.37
C PHE A 66 2.03 5.25 -12.23
N THR A 67 1.05 6.12 -12.00
CA THR A 67 -0.21 6.19 -12.78
C THR A 67 -0.11 7.10 -14.01
N LYS A 68 0.89 7.98 -14.03
CA LYS A 68 1.14 8.93 -15.14
C LYS A 68 2.07 8.36 -16.21
N MET A 69 2.56 7.14 -16.02
CA MET A 69 3.49 6.48 -16.93
C MET A 69 2.74 5.83 -18.09
N TRP A 70 2.43 6.64 -19.09
CA TRP A 70 1.81 6.20 -20.34
C TRP A 70 2.87 5.75 -21.37
N PRO A 71 2.59 4.78 -22.25
CA PRO A 71 1.35 4.02 -22.42
C PRO A 71 1.26 2.75 -21.59
N TYR A 72 0.06 2.47 -21.08
CA TYR A 72 -0.29 1.15 -20.54
C TYR A 72 -0.86 0.27 -21.67
N GLU A 73 -0.49 -1.01 -21.66
CA GLU A 73 -1.16 -2.01 -22.50
C GLU A 73 -2.64 -2.13 -22.11
N GLN A 74 -3.48 -2.52 -23.06
CA GLN A 74 -4.90 -2.69 -22.81
C GLN A 74 -5.14 -3.75 -21.73
N GLY A 75 -5.75 -3.35 -20.61
CA GLY A 75 -6.00 -4.22 -19.46
C GLY A 75 -4.91 -4.19 -18.38
N SER A 76 -3.83 -3.43 -18.57
CA SER A 76 -2.89 -3.09 -17.50
C SER A 76 -3.48 -2.03 -16.57
N LEU A 77 -3.35 -2.25 -15.26
CA LEU A 77 -3.66 -1.28 -14.22
C LEU A 77 -2.36 -0.88 -13.51
N PRO A 78 -1.99 0.42 -13.51
CA PRO A 78 -0.85 0.89 -12.74
C PRO A 78 -1.10 0.79 -11.25
N SER A 79 0.01 0.83 -10.51
CA SER A 79 -0.04 0.99 -9.07
C SER A 79 -0.41 2.43 -8.68
N VAL A 80 -1.33 2.55 -7.71
CA VAL A 80 -1.81 3.80 -7.15
C VAL A 80 -1.30 3.91 -5.71
N LEU A 81 -0.66 5.02 -5.35
CA LEU A 81 -0.29 5.32 -3.97
C LEU A 81 -1.52 5.73 -3.18
N LEU A 82 -1.98 4.87 -2.27
CA LEU A 82 -3.19 5.05 -1.49
C LEU A 82 -2.95 5.81 -0.19
N PHE A 83 -1.92 5.41 0.57
CA PHE A 83 -1.53 6.07 1.80
C PHE A 83 -0.04 6.36 1.77
N ALA A 84 0.30 7.64 1.66
CA ALA A 84 1.69 8.08 1.54
C ALA A 84 2.32 8.25 2.91
N ALA A 85 3.59 7.90 3.03
CA ALA A 85 4.45 8.35 4.10
C ALA A 85 5.21 9.62 3.70
N SER A 86 5.71 10.34 4.71
CA SER A 86 6.54 11.53 4.50
C SER A 86 7.95 11.20 4.01
N ALA A 87 8.38 9.95 4.18
CA ALA A 87 9.70 9.48 3.76
C ALA A 87 9.70 9.06 2.27
N THR A 88 10.88 9.05 1.67
CA THR A 88 11.11 8.54 0.33
C THR A 88 12.10 7.38 0.38
N ALA A 89 12.01 6.48 -0.59
CA ALA A 89 12.98 5.43 -0.83
C ALA A 89 13.66 5.68 -2.17
N ASP A 90 14.91 5.26 -2.31
CA ASP A 90 15.59 5.29 -3.59
C ASP A 90 14.99 4.21 -4.50
N LEU A 91 14.71 4.56 -5.77
CA LEU A 91 14.27 3.59 -6.76
C LEU A 91 15.35 2.51 -6.92
N ASN A 92 15.06 1.33 -6.41
CA ASN A 92 15.92 0.17 -6.52
C ASN A 92 15.35 -0.84 -7.51
N THR A 93 16.13 -1.88 -7.80
CA THR A 93 15.74 -2.94 -8.74
C THR A 93 14.41 -3.58 -8.33
N GLU A 94 14.17 -3.88 -7.05
CA GLU A 94 12.92 -4.51 -6.57
C GLU A 94 11.68 -3.65 -6.80
N ILE A 95 11.73 -2.37 -6.40
CA ILE A 95 10.64 -1.41 -6.60
C ILE A 95 10.37 -1.22 -8.09
N ARG A 96 11.45 -1.17 -8.90
CA ARG A 96 11.35 -1.10 -10.36
C ARG A 96 10.64 -2.33 -10.90
N TRP A 97 11.09 -3.54 -10.57
CA TRP A 97 10.46 -4.79 -11.02
C TRP A 97 8.99 -4.88 -10.61
N LEU A 98 8.67 -4.48 -9.39
CA LEU A 98 7.30 -4.48 -8.87
C LEU A 98 6.38 -3.64 -9.76
N PHE A 99 6.72 -2.39 -10.03
CA PHE A 99 5.84 -1.47 -10.75
C PHE A 99 5.97 -1.54 -12.27
N ASN A 100 7.08 -2.08 -12.80
CA ASN A 100 7.26 -2.28 -14.23
C ASN A 100 6.50 -3.51 -14.75
N GLY A 101 6.28 -4.53 -13.91
CA GLY A 101 5.83 -5.83 -14.40
C GLY A 101 6.82 -6.46 -15.37
N THR A 102 6.54 -7.67 -15.84
CA THR A 102 7.42 -8.50 -16.69
C THR A 102 7.62 -7.97 -18.12
N TYR A 103 7.21 -6.75 -18.44
CA TYR A 103 7.22 -6.22 -19.81
C TYR A 103 8.38 -5.24 -19.98
N GLU A 104 9.39 -5.69 -20.70
CA GLU A 104 10.65 -4.98 -21.00
C GLU A 104 10.44 -3.61 -21.66
N ASP A 105 9.26 -3.34 -22.23
CA ASP A 105 8.92 -2.10 -22.93
C ASP A 105 8.29 -1.01 -22.04
N ARG A 106 8.05 -1.26 -20.75
CA ARG A 106 7.63 -0.20 -19.83
C ARG A 106 8.85 0.67 -19.48
N GLN A 107 9.01 1.75 -20.22
CA GLN A 107 10.08 2.70 -19.99
C GLN A 107 9.69 3.63 -18.83
N ILE A 108 9.90 3.17 -17.58
CA ILE A 108 9.88 4.07 -16.43
C ILE A 108 10.91 5.15 -16.72
N SER A 109 10.47 6.41 -16.84
CA SER A 109 11.34 7.56 -17.10
C SER A 109 12.28 7.88 -15.93
N MET A 110 12.15 7.15 -14.82
CA MET A 110 12.95 7.27 -13.62
C MET A 110 14.23 6.44 -13.74
N SER A 111 15.32 7.04 -13.28
CA SER A 111 16.64 6.42 -13.15
C SER A 111 16.76 5.71 -11.81
N ASP A 112 17.65 4.73 -11.72
CA ASP A 112 17.97 4.09 -10.45
C ASP A 112 18.51 5.16 -9.47
N GLY A 113 18.01 5.14 -8.23
CA GLY A 113 18.31 6.16 -7.24
C GLY A 113 17.37 7.38 -7.24
N ASP A 114 16.43 7.49 -8.17
CA ASP A 114 15.42 8.55 -8.12
C ASP A 114 14.51 8.35 -6.88
N PRO A 115 14.11 9.44 -6.20
CA PRO A 115 13.27 9.32 -5.01
C PRO A 115 11.86 8.85 -5.38
N VAL A 116 11.43 7.76 -4.74
CA VAL A 116 10.09 7.17 -4.81
C VAL A 116 9.37 7.47 -3.51
N SER A 117 8.10 7.85 -3.60
CA SER A 117 7.26 8.01 -2.41
C SER A 117 7.12 6.67 -1.67
N THR A 118 7.25 6.67 -0.34
CA THR A 118 6.99 5.46 0.45
C THR A 118 5.53 5.41 0.90
N GLY A 119 5.05 4.22 1.23
CA GLY A 119 3.70 4.01 1.70
C GLY A 119 3.00 2.84 1.04
N MET A 120 1.67 2.82 1.14
CA MET A 120 0.84 1.73 0.66
C MET A 120 0.38 1.98 -0.77
N TYR A 121 0.79 1.09 -1.66
CA TYR A 121 0.48 1.07 -3.08
C TYR A 121 -0.52 -0.03 -3.40
N SER A 122 -1.36 0.17 -4.41
CA SER A 122 -2.18 -0.92 -4.96
C SER A 122 -1.34 -1.88 -5.80
N GLU A 123 -1.77 -3.13 -5.91
CA GLU A 123 -1.14 -4.10 -6.82
C GLU A 123 -1.17 -3.58 -8.26
N PRO A 124 -0.02 -3.55 -8.97
CA PRO A 124 -0.02 -3.42 -10.42
C PRO A 124 -0.53 -4.73 -11.04
N THR A 125 -1.64 -4.67 -11.77
CA THR A 125 -2.28 -5.88 -12.31
C THR A 125 -2.42 -5.85 -13.81
N HIS A 126 -2.45 -7.01 -14.45
CA HIS A 126 -2.76 -7.14 -15.86
C HIS A 126 -3.93 -8.10 -16.06
N ARG A 127 -5.10 -7.59 -16.47
CA ARG A 127 -6.36 -8.36 -16.53
C ARG A 127 -6.34 -9.58 -17.45
N SER A 128 -5.39 -9.67 -18.38
CA SER A 128 -5.20 -10.88 -19.20
C SER A 128 -4.45 -12.02 -18.49
N HIS A 129 -3.86 -11.77 -17.33
CA HIS A 129 -3.12 -12.77 -16.56
C HIS A 129 -4.07 -13.59 -15.69
N TYR A 130 -3.77 -14.88 -15.56
CA TYR A 130 -4.48 -15.79 -14.67
C TYR A 130 -4.31 -15.32 -13.21
N ASP A 131 -5.34 -15.51 -12.38
CA ASP A 131 -5.35 -15.16 -10.95
C ASP A 131 -5.02 -13.69 -10.60
N THR A 132 -5.42 -12.77 -11.47
CA THR A 132 -5.32 -11.33 -11.19
C THR A 132 -6.12 -10.93 -9.95
N GLU A 133 -5.47 -10.26 -8.99
CA GLU A 133 -6.08 -9.78 -7.74
C GLU A 133 -5.96 -8.25 -7.64
N GLU A 134 -6.98 -7.52 -8.13
CA GLU A 134 -7.00 -6.04 -8.06
C GLU A 134 -7.14 -5.51 -6.62
N THR A 135 -7.51 -6.36 -5.65
CA THR A 135 -7.56 -6.00 -4.23
C THR A 135 -6.20 -6.10 -3.52
N GLY A 136 -5.15 -6.42 -4.27
CA GLY A 136 -3.78 -6.54 -3.78
C GLY A 136 -3.16 -5.21 -3.36
N PHE A 137 -2.07 -5.28 -2.60
CA PHE A 137 -1.29 -4.11 -2.17
C PHE A 137 0.19 -4.44 -1.98
N HIS A 138 1.01 -3.39 -2.03
CA HIS A 138 2.41 -3.41 -1.59
C HIS A 138 2.68 -2.28 -0.63
N LEU A 139 3.37 -2.56 0.47
CA LEU A 139 3.85 -1.54 1.39
C LEU A 139 5.31 -1.25 1.07
N VAL A 140 5.58 -0.12 0.42
CA VAL A 140 6.94 0.33 0.11
C VAL A 140 7.50 1.09 1.30
N LEU A 141 8.54 0.54 1.94
CA LEU A 141 9.19 1.12 3.10
C LEU A 141 10.39 2.00 2.69
N PRO A 142 10.83 2.96 3.53
CA PRO A 142 12.05 3.75 3.29
C PRO A 142 13.33 3.00 3.65
N PHE A 143 13.23 1.82 4.26
CA PHE A 143 14.34 0.99 4.67
C PHE A 143 14.08 -0.47 4.29
N PRO A 144 15.16 -1.25 4.10
CA PRO A 144 15.05 -2.67 3.82
C PRO A 144 14.68 -3.46 5.08
N LEU A 145 13.97 -4.56 4.88
CA LEU A 145 13.72 -5.62 5.85
C LEU A 145 14.41 -6.91 5.40
N SER A 146 14.88 -7.71 6.35
CA SER A 146 15.57 -8.98 6.08
C SER A 146 15.12 -10.14 6.95
N ARG A 147 14.38 -9.87 8.03
CA ARG A 147 13.99 -10.86 9.04
C ARG A 147 12.48 -10.96 9.22
N ALA A 148 11.73 -10.04 8.62
CA ALA A 148 10.29 -10.09 8.50
C ALA A 148 9.83 -11.39 7.81
N ARG A 149 8.61 -11.81 8.15
CA ARG A 149 8.02 -13.06 7.66
C ARG A 149 6.80 -12.80 6.78
N LEU A 150 6.72 -13.57 5.72
CA LEU A 150 5.59 -13.68 4.82
C LEU A 150 4.50 -14.53 5.46
N SER A 151 3.29 -14.49 4.90
CA SER A 151 2.11 -15.18 5.46
C SER A 151 2.30 -16.70 5.51
N ASP A 152 3.03 -17.27 4.53
CA ASP A 152 3.44 -18.68 4.50
C ASP A 152 4.51 -19.06 5.55
N GLY A 153 5.01 -18.08 6.32
CA GLY A 153 6.00 -18.24 7.37
C GLY A 153 7.45 -18.20 6.88
N SER A 154 7.67 -18.13 5.56
CA SER A 154 8.98 -17.88 4.97
C SER A 154 9.47 -16.47 5.28
N LEU A 155 10.78 -16.26 5.19
CA LEU A 155 11.36 -14.92 5.36
C LEU A 155 11.17 -14.11 4.09
N VAL A 156 11.06 -12.79 4.26
CA VAL A 156 11.22 -11.87 3.14
C VAL A 156 12.59 -12.07 2.49
N ARG A 157 12.68 -11.70 1.21
CA ARG A 157 13.96 -11.62 0.50
C ARG A 157 14.88 -10.67 1.26
N ALA A 158 16.17 -11.01 1.32
CA ALA A 158 17.17 -10.14 1.93
C ALA A 158 17.12 -8.75 1.30
N ASP A 159 17.14 -7.74 2.16
CA ASP A 159 17.04 -6.32 1.82
C ASP A 159 15.78 -5.95 1.00
N SER A 160 14.62 -6.49 1.38
CA SER A 160 13.35 -6.20 0.71
C SER A 160 12.68 -4.93 1.26
N TYR A 161 12.20 -4.08 0.36
CA TYR A 161 11.49 -2.84 0.66
C TYR A 161 9.97 -2.99 0.54
N THR A 162 9.48 -4.07 -0.07
CA THR A 162 8.08 -4.18 -0.53
C THR A 162 7.33 -5.39 0.00
N GLN A 163 8.04 -6.39 0.54
CA GLN A 163 7.45 -7.70 0.86
C GLN A 163 6.75 -7.78 2.23
N LEU A 164 6.68 -6.70 3.00
CA LEU A 164 5.98 -6.74 4.28
C LEU A 164 4.48 -7.02 4.06
N PHE A 165 3.92 -7.89 4.91
CA PHE A 165 2.53 -8.35 4.85
C PHE A 165 2.14 -9.13 3.58
N GLN A 166 3.08 -9.64 2.79
CA GLN A 166 2.78 -10.42 1.58
C GLN A 166 2.55 -11.91 1.86
N HIS A 167 1.90 -12.62 0.92
CA HIS A 167 1.54 -14.04 1.06
C HIS A 167 2.77 -14.95 1.14
N GLY A 168 3.77 -14.68 0.31
CA GLY A 168 4.91 -15.57 0.07
C GLY A 168 4.79 -16.34 -1.23
N ASN A 169 5.64 -17.37 -1.40
CA ASN A 169 5.70 -18.13 -2.65
C ASN A 169 4.64 -19.23 -2.70
N PHE A 170 4.22 -19.77 -1.55
CA PHE A 170 3.37 -20.95 -1.51
C PHE A 170 2.10 -20.74 -0.69
N HIS A 171 0.97 -20.71 -1.37
CA HIS A 171 -0.36 -20.75 -0.77
C HIS A 171 -0.98 -22.12 -1.06
N TRP A 172 -1.35 -22.84 0.01
CA TRP A 172 -1.84 -24.22 -0.07
C TRP A 172 -3.15 -24.34 -0.89
N PHE A 173 -3.91 -23.24 -1.02
CA PHE A 173 -5.07 -23.09 -1.89
C PHE A 173 -5.12 -21.65 -2.42
N GLY A 174 -5.17 -21.44 -3.75
CA GLY A 174 -5.34 -20.11 -4.35
C GLY A 174 -4.39 -19.69 -5.48
N GLY A 175 -3.51 -20.60 -5.96
CA GLY A 175 -2.58 -20.37 -7.09
C GLY A 175 -1.12 -20.31 -6.66
N GLU A 176 -0.27 -19.68 -7.47
CA GLU A 176 1.08 -19.21 -7.10
C GLU A 176 1.09 -17.68 -7.21
N TRP A 177 1.98 -16.98 -6.51
CA TRP A 177 2.21 -15.52 -6.64
C TRP A 177 1.00 -14.58 -6.46
N ARG A 178 -0.05 -14.98 -5.75
CA ARG A 178 -1.24 -14.13 -5.52
C ARG A 178 -0.94 -13.00 -4.52
N ALA A 179 -1.34 -11.78 -4.85
CA ALA A 179 -1.22 -10.63 -3.96
C ALA A 179 -2.08 -10.79 -2.68
N GLN A 180 -1.60 -10.23 -1.57
CA GLN A 180 -2.36 -10.19 -0.32
C GLN A 180 -3.51 -9.18 -0.39
N ARG A 181 -4.66 -9.51 0.22
CA ARG A 181 -5.88 -8.69 0.10
C ARG A 181 -5.84 -7.49 1.05
N LEU A 182 -6.22 -6.32 0.54
CA LEU A 182 -6.35 -5.08 1.34
C LEU A 182 -7.24 -5.25 2.58
N GLU A 183 -8.31 -6.05 2.48
CA GLU A 183 -9.18 -6.37 3.61
C GLU A 183 -8.40 -6.99 4.78
N ARG A 184 -7.53 -7.97 4.50
CA ARG A 184 -6.72 -8.65 5.52
C ARG A 184 -5.75 -7.71 6.19
N LEU A 185 -5.15 -6.81 5.42
CA LEU A 185 -4.26 -5.77 5.95
C LEU A 185 -5.01 -4.85 6.93
N PHE A 186 -6.19 -4.35 6.56
CA PHE A 186 -6.97 -3.48 7.44
C PHE A 186 -7.47 -4.18 8.69
N MET A 187 -7.87 -5.45 8.59
CA MET A 187 -8.17 -6.27 9.77
C MET A 187 -6.95 -6.37 10.68
N ARG A 188 -5.77 -6.65 10.12
CA ARG A 188 -4.55 -6.77 10.91
C ARG A 188 -4.18 -5.46 11.60
N TRP A 189 -4.24 -4.33 10.89
CA TRP A 189 -4.00 -3.01 11.49
C TRP A 189 -5.00 -2.68 12.61
N THR A 190 -6.26 -3.08 12.44
CA THR A 190 -7.28 -2.93 13.48
C THR A 190 -6.93 -3.73 14.73
N GLU A 191 -6.51 -4.99 14.57
CA GLU A 191 -6.05 -5.83 15.69
C GLU A 191 -4.86 -5.20 16.42
N LEU A 192 -3.89 -4.62 15.72
CA LEU A 192 -2.73 -3.95 16.33
C LEU A 192 -3.13 -2.74 17.18
N ILE A 193 -4.17 -2.03 16.76
CA ILE A 193 -4.74 -0.91 17.52
C ILE A 193 -5.52 -1.44 18.74
N GLU A 194 -6.39 -2.42 18.55
CA GLU A 194 -7.26 -2.96 19.60
C GLU A 194 -6.48 -3.68 20.71
N THR A 195 -5.39 -4.35 20.35
CA THR A 195 -4.47 -5.00 21.30
C THR A 195 -3.51 -4.02 21.97
N GLY A 196 -3.50 -2.74 21.55
CA GLY A 196 -2.66 -1.69 22.11
C GLY A 196 -1.19 -1.75 21.68
N VAL A 197 -0.85 -2.56 20.67
CA VAL A 197 0.49 -2.59 20.06
C VAL A 197 0.76 -1.26 19.35
N TRP A 198 -0.24 -0.72 18.68
CA TRP A 198 -0.23 0.63 18.13
C TRP A 198 -1.10 1.55 18.97
N THR A 199 -0.54 2.69 19.38
CA THR A 199 -1.27 3.71 20.12
C THR A 199 -1.98 4.65 19.16
N VAL A 200 -3.13 5.18 19.62
CA VAL A 200 -3.97 6.08 18.83
C VAL A 200 -4.09 7.40 19.56
N GLY A 201 -3.56 8.44 18.93
CA GLY A 201 -3.49 9.79 19.46
C GLY A 201 -4.59 10.69 18.90
N LYS A 202 -4.31 11.99 18.90
CA LYS A 202 -5.23 13.00 18.35
C LYS A 202 -5.37 12.91 16.82
N ASP A 203 -4.31 12.58 16.11
CA ASP A 203 -4.28 12.64 14.65
C ASP A 203 -4.51 11.27 13.99
N GLY A 204 -4.77 10.22 14.77
CA GLY A 204 -4.90 8.84 14.29
C GLY A 204 -3.89 7.93 14.95
N VAL A 205 -3.44 6.91 14.22
CA VAL A 205 -2.38 6.00 14.69
C VAL A 205 -1.07 6.77 14.88
N GLU A 206 -0.43 6.61 16.04
CA GLU A 206 0.82 7.28 16.36
C GLU A 206 2.04 6.51 15.85
N GLY A 207 3.14 7.22 15.69
CA GLY A 207 4.41 6.68 15.22
C GLY A 207 4.74 7.08 13.79
N LEU A 208 5.97 6.79 13.40
CA LEU A 208 6.49 7.00 12.05
C LEU A 208 6.50 5.68 11.29
N ILE A 209 6.75 5.75 9.98
CA ILE A 209 6.89 4.56 9.12
C ILE A 209 8.01 3.62 9.61
N ASP A 210 9.00 4.14 10.35
CA ASP A 210 10.05 3.37 11.02
C ASP A 210 9.51 2.30 11.98
N LYS A 211 8.27 2.46 12.46
CA LYS A 211 7.60 1.48 13.31
C LYS A 211 7.45 0.12 12.64
N PHE A 212 7.34 0.07 11.30
CA PHE A 212 7.32 -1.19 10.56
C PHE A 212 8.66 -1.94 10.62
N GLY A 213 9.75 -1.31 11.05
CA GLY A 213 11.03 -1.96 11.33
C GLY A 213 10.97 -2.98 12.46
N ASP A 214 9.98 -2.88 13.36
CA ASP A 214 9.71 -3.91 14.38
C ASP A 214 9.39 -5.28 13.75
N ALA A 215 9.05 -5.34 12.45
CA ALA A 215 8.86 -6.59 11.73
C ALA A 215 10.13 -7.46 11.66
N ASP A 216 11.31 -6.83 11.73
CA ASP A 216 12.61 -7.51 11.72
C ASP A 216 13.07 -7.97 13.12
N ASP A 217 12.35 -7.60 14.17
CA ASP A 217 12.65 -7.99 15.55
C ASP A 217 12.11 -9.40 15.88
N ASP A 218 12.91 -10.18 16.60
CA ASP A 218 12.63 -11.60 16.91
C ASP A 218 11.37 -11.81 17.77
N ASN A 219 11.00 -10.81 18.56
CA ASN A 219 9.82 -10.89 19.42
C ASN A 219 8.58 -10.26 18.77
N SER A 220 8.78 -9.23 17.94
CA SER A 220 7.72 -8.37 17.45
C SER A 220 7.22 -8.72 16.05
N TRP A 221 7.96 -9.52 15.26
CA TRP A 221 7.58 -9.91 13.90
C TRP A 221 6.16 -10.48 13.80
N ARG A 222 5.69 -11.18 14.85
CA ARG A 222 4.36 -11.81 14.88
C ARG A 222 3.24 -10.80 14.67
N TYR A 223 3.43 -9.56 15.10
CA TYR A 223 2.48 -8.46 14.91
C TYR A 223 2.39 -8.02 13.45
N TYR A 224 3.51 -8.10 12.73
CA TYR A 224 3.65 -7.67 11.33
C TYR A 224 3.49 -8.81 10.32
N TRP A 225 2.82 -9.88 10.76
CA TRP A 225 2.51 -11.07 9.98
C TRP A 225 0.99 -11.23 9.87
N ILE A 226 0.50 -11.52 8.66
CA ILE A 226 -0.91 -11.84 8.41
C ILE A 226 -1.06 -13.36 8.41
N PRO A 227 -1.86 -13.93 9.33
CA PRO A 227 -2.12 -15.36 9.33
C PRO A 227 -2.79 -15.80 8.02
N PRO A 228 -2.38 -16.94 7.44
CA PRO A 228 -3.09 -17.53 6.32
C PRO A 228 -4.48 -17.95 6.81
N ASP A 229 -5.51 -17.52 6.10
CA ASP A 229 -6.89 -17.87 6.37
C ASP A 229 -7.62 -18.07 5.05
N TRP A 230 -8.50 -19.08 5.02
CA TRP A 230 -8.94 -19.83 3.83
C TRP A 230 -10.27 -19.34 3.27
#